data_AF-Q5E602-F1
#
_entry.id   AF-Q5E602-F1
#
_cell.length_a   1.000
_cell.length_b   1.000
_cell.length_c   1.000
_cell.angle_alpha   90.00
_cell.angle_beta   90.00
_cell.angle_gamma   90.00
#
_symmetry.space_group_name_H-M   'P 1'
#
loop_
_entity.id
_entity.type
_entity.pdbx_description
1 polymer ?
#
loop_
_entity_poly.entity_id
_entity_poly.type
_entity_poly.pdbx_seq_one_letter_code
_entity_poly.pdbx_strand_id
1 'polypeptide(L)'
;MLVEFWRVLKPSGNLYLFCGSKLTADTELLIRARFNVFNHIFWAKPSGVWKRAHKPHLRAFFPATERIIFAGHYDSEGYAKGCSQYATKCNELKKTTFKPLMDYFKNTKDALNISAKEINEATGTQMCSHWFSSSQWKLPTEKQYQQLQTLFASKSGQLPKSHSDLTTEYQALHNEYGKLIKEYDELKAEYENLRRPFHVTAEVPYTDVWTFAPVQYYPGKHPCEKPANLLEHIIASSSREGAVVLDAFMGSGSTGKACLALNRKFVGIEMEEEMYTKTINTFKG
;
A
#
# COMPACT_ATOMS: atom_id res chain seq x y z
N MET A 1 -5.56 4.79 -29.87
CA MET A 1 -6.00 5.01 -28.47
C MET A 1 -5.16 4.23 -27.45
N LEU A 2 -5.21 2.89 -27.40
CA LEU A 2 -4.52 2.13 -26.33
C LEU A 2 -2.99 2.27 -26.30
N VAL A 3 -2.36 2.56 -27.45
CA VAL A 3 -0.91 2.88 -27.53
C VAL A 3 -0.59 4.15 -26.74
N GLU A 4 -1.43 5.19 -26.84
CA GLU A 4 -1.21 6.43 -26.10
C GLU A 4 -1.44 6.22 -24.61
N PHE A 5 -2.46 5.46 -24.21
CA PHE A 5 -2.66 5.09 -22.82
C PHE A 5 -1.47 4.30 -22.26
N TRP A 6 -0.88 3.41 -23.05
CA TRP A 6 0.31 2.68 -22.64
C TRP A 6 1.49 3.63 -22.39
N ARG A 7 1.67 4.62 -23.27
CA ARG A 7 2.76 5.60 -23.19
C ARG A 7 2.62 6.56 -22.01
N VAL A 8 1.41 7.01 -21.68
CA VAL A 8 1.18 8.04 -20.65
C VAL A 8 0.86 7.49 -19.27
N LEU A 9 0.38 6.24 -19.17
CA LEU A 9 0.09 5.61 -17.88
C LEU A 9 1.41 5.27 -17.18
N LYS A 10 1.57 5.71 -15.93
CA LYS A 10 2.72 5.34 -15.08
C LYS A 10 2.79 3.82 -14.93
N PRO A 11 3.98 3.21 -14.72
CA PRO A 11 4.10 1.77 -14.51
C PRO A 11 3.20 1.20 -13.40
N SER A 12 3.05 1.94 -12.29
CA SER A 12 2.15 1.62 -11.18
C SER A 12 0.74 2.24 -11.33
N GLY A 13 0.38 2.67 -12.52
CA GLY A 13 -0.90 3.32 -12.83
C GLY A 13 -2.05 2.34 -13.00
N ASN A 14 -3.25 2.85 -12.78
CA ASN A 14 -4.51 2.14 -12.87
C ASN A 14 -5.30 2.65 -14.09
N LEU A 15 -5.85 1.74 -14.90
CA LEU A 15 -6.66 2.05 -16.09
C LEU A 15 -8.08 1.50 -15.90
N TYR A 16 -9.09 2.38 -16.02
CA TYR A 16 -10.50 2.00 -16.03
C TYR A 16 -11.10 2.34 -17.40
N LEU A 17 -11.64 1.35 -18.10
CA LEU A 17 -12.33 1.56 -19.37
C LEU A 17 -13.78 1.10 -19.27
N PHE A 18 -14.69 2.06 -19.42
CA PHE A 18 -16.13 1.81 -19.46
C PHE A 18 -16.52 1.26 -20.84
N CYS A 19 -17.26 0.16 -20.86
CA CYS A 19 -17.80 -0.42 -22.09
C CYS A 19 -19.22 -0.96 -21.88
N GLY A 20 -20.00 -0.94 -22.97
CA GLY A 20 -21.31 -1.58 -22.97
C GLY A 20 -21.16 -3.10 -22.89
N SER A 21 -22.12 -3.77 -22.26
CA SER A 21 -22.08 -5.23 -22.05
C SER A 21 -21.82 -6.04 -23.33
N LYS A 22 -22.31 -5.59 -24.49
CA LYS A 22 -22.10 -6.23 -25.79
C LYS A 22 -20.67 -6.11 -26.34
N LEU A 23 -19.92 -5.08 -25.96
CA LEU A 23 -18.58 -4.79 -26.49
C LEU A 23 -17.46 -5.30 -25.57
N THR A 24 -17.81 -5.88 -24.42
CA THR A 24 -16.86 -6.22 -23.35
C THR A 24 -15.76 -7.16 -23.84
N ALA A 25 -16.12 -8.24 -24.54
CA ALA A 25 -15.17 -9.24 -25.00
C ALA A 25 -14.16 -8.66 -26.00
N ASP A 26 -14.65 -7.93 -27.01
CA ASP A 26 -13.81 -7.28 -28.01
C ASP A 26 -12.88 -6.24 -27.37
N THR A 27 -13.43 -5.46 -26.43
CA THR A 27 -12.67 -4.44 -25.69
C THR A 27 -11.58 -5.08 -24.83
N GLU A 28 -11.88 -6.19 -24.17
CA GLU A 28 -10.91 -6.94 -23.36
C GLU A 28 -9.77 -7.48 -24.21
N LEU A 29 -10.06 -8.05 -25.39
CA LEU A 29 -9.03 -8.52 -26.31
C LEU A 29 -8.09 -7.38 -26.74
N LEU A 30 -8.66 -6.20 -27.04
CA LEU A 30 -7.87 -5.02 -27.36
C LEU A 30 -6.99 -4.56 -26.19
N ILE A 31 -7.52 -4.57 -24.97
CA ILE A 31 -6.76 -4.20 -23.76
C ILE A 31 -5.65 -5.20 -23.50
N ARG A 32 -5.91 -6.51 -23.56
CA ARG A 32 -4.94 -7.58 -23.30
C ARG A 32 -3.73 -7.55 -24.21
N ALA A 33 -3.86 -6.99 -25.42
CA ALA A 33 -2.75 -6.80 -26.33
C ALA A 33 -1.66 -5.86 -25.78
N ARG A 34 -1.99 -5.02 -24.78
CA ARG A 34 -1.04 -4.07 -24.17
C ARG A 34 -1.03 -4.06 -22.65
N PHE A 35 -2.11 -4.41 -21.97
CA PHE A 35 -2.20 -4.29 -20.52
C PHE A 35 -2.56 -5.63 -19.88
N ASN A 36 -2.22 -5.77 -18.61
CA ASN A 36 -2.77 -6.83 -17.79
C ASN A 36 -4.18 -6.43 -17.33
N VAL A 37 -5.17 -7.27 -17.61
CA VAL A 37 -6.55 -7.07 -17.12
C VAL A 37 -6.65 -7.71 -15.74
N PHE A 38 -6.93 -6.91 -14.71
CA PHE A 38 -7.02 -7.38 -13.33
C PHE A 38 -8.37 -8.04 -13.05
N ASN A 39 -9.47 -7.36 -13.39
CA ASN A 39 -10.82 -7.87 -13.25
C ASN A 39 -11.83 -7.10 -14.12
N HIS A 40 -13.05 -7.60 -14.13
CA HIS A 40 -14.21 -7.00 -14.79
C HIS A 40 -15.19 -6.52 -13.75
N ILE A 41 -15.47 -5.22 -13.73
CA ILE A 41 -16.45 -4.64 -12.82
C ILE A 41 -17.80 -4.57 -13.53
N PHE A 42 -18.83 -5.03 -12.82
CA PHE A 42 -20.23 -5.08 -13.21
C PHE A 42 -20.96 -3.91 -12.55
N TRP A 43 -21.21 -2.84 -13.30
CA TRP A 43 -22.05 -1.76 -12.80
C TRP A 43 -23.53 -2.07 -13.07
N ALA A 44 -24.22 -2.56 -12.05
CA ALA A 44 -25.64 -2.90 -12.07
C ALA A 44 -26.55 -1.68 -11.90
N LYS A 45 -27.56 -1.60 -12.75
CA LYS A 45 -28.54 -0.51 -12.83
C LYS A 45 -29.96 -1.07 -12.65
N PRO A 46 -30.32 -1.52 -11.43
CA PRO A 46 -31.61 -2.19 -11.20
C PRO A 46 -32.81 -1.29 -11.53
N SER A 47 -32.68 0.03 -11.38
CA SER A 47 -33.74 1.02 -11.54
C SER A 47 -33.80 1.67 -12.94
N GLY A 48 -33.51 0.90 -14.00
CA GLY A 48 -33.20 1.43 -15.34
C GLY A 48 -34.36 1.65 -16.33
N VAL A 49 -33.96 2.06 -17.55
CA VAL A 49 -34.77 2.45 -18.72
C VAL A 49 -35.62 1.32 -19.33
N TRP A 50 -35.50 0.09 -18.85
CA TRP A 50 -36.29 -1.05 -19.34
C TRP A 50 -37.80 -0.82 -19.17
N LYS A 51 -38.21 -0.04 -18.17
CA LYS A 51 -39.61 0.41 -17.99
C LYS A 51 -40.12 1.29 -19.13
N ARG A 52 -39.22 1.85 -19.95
CA ARG A 52 -39.50 2.70 -21.13
C ARG A 52 -39.15 1.99 -22.45
N ALA A 53 -38.84 0.69 -22.42
CA ALA A 53 -38.47 -0.06 -23.62
C ALA A 53 -39.70 -0.24 -24.53
N HIS A 54 -39.49 -0.03 -25.84
CA HIS A 54 -40.52 -0.29 -26.84
C HIS A 54 -40.84 -1.79 -26.89
N LYS A 55 -42.14 -2.16 -26.84
CA LYS A 55 -42.59 -3.57 -26.84
C LYS A 55 -41.92 -4.44 -27.93
N PRO A 56 -41.69 -3.98 -29.18
CA PRO A 56 -41.00 -4.77 -30.19
C PRO A 56 -39.54 -5.13 -29.86
N HIS A 57 -38.87 -4.36 -28.99
CA HIS A 57 -37.48 -4.61 -28.59
C HIS A 57 -37.36 -5.62 -27.43
N LEU A 58 -38.48 -6.10 -26.88
CA LEU A 58 -38.53 -7.11 -25.82
C LEU A 58 -38.37 -8.53 -26.38
N ARG A 59 -37.31 -8.75 -27.17
CA ARG A 59 -36.93 -10.06 -27.73
C ARG A 59 -35.66 -10.63 -27.08
N ALA A 60 -35.12 -9.94 -26.08
CA ALA A 60 -33.98 -10.36 -25.28
C ALA A 60 -34.07 -9.72 -23.88
N PHE A 61 -33.30 -10.25 -22.93
CA PHE A 61 -33.14 -9.60 -21.63
C PHE A 61 -32.56 -8.20 -21.77
N PHE A 62 -33.13 -7.25 -21.04
CA PHE A 62 -32.62 -5.89 -21.03
C PHE A 62 -31.23 -5.85 -20.40
N PRO A 63 -30.22 -5.21 -21.04
CA PRO A 63 -28.89 -5.08 -20.47
C PRO A 63 -28.91 -4.06 -19.32
N ALA A 64 -29.25 -4.51 -18.11
CA ALA A 64 -29.30 -3.68 -16.90
C ALA A 64 -27.91 -3.46 -16.28
N THR A 65 -26.83 -3.67 -17.03
CA THR A 65 -25.45 -3.56 -16.54
C THR A 65 -24.55 -2.89 -17.57
N GLU A 66 -23.59 -2.11 -17.08
CA GLU A 66 -22.38 -1.73 -17.85
C GLU A 66 -21.18 -2.54 -17.34
N ARG A 67 -20.13 -2.60 -18.15
CA ARG A 67 -18.86 -3.21 -17.78
C ARG A 67 -17.79 -2.13 -17.66
N ILE A 68 -16.91 -2.31 -16.69
CA ILE A 68 -15.72 -1.49 -16.54
C ILE A 68 -14.55 -2.45 -16.46
N ILE A 69 -13.65 -2.37 -17.44
CA ILE A 69 -12.44 -3.19 -17.45
C ILE A 69 -11.39 -2.46 -16.63
N PHE A 70 -10.90 -3.11 -15.58
CA PHE A 70 -9.83 -2.59 -14.75
C PHE A 70 -8.51 -3.27 -15.12
N ALA A 71 -7.52 -2.46 -15.49
CA ALA A 71 -6.26 -2.94 -16.04
C ALA A 71 -5.07 -2.06 -15.60
N GLY A 72 -3.86 -2.52 -15.89
CA GLY A 72 -2.62 -1.79 -15.65
C GLY A 72 -1.47 -2.38 -16.44
N HIS A 73 -0.27 -1.79 -16.31
CA HIS A 73 0.93 -2.32 -16.96
C HIS A 73 1.22 -3.76 -16.50
N TYR A 74 1.90 -4.52 -17.37
CA TYR A 74 2.48 -5.81 -16.99
C TYR A 74 3.43 -5.63 -15.79
N ASP A 75 3.48 -6.62 -14.90
CA ASP A 75 4.34 -6.64 -13.71
C ASP A 75 4.19 -5.46 -12.73
N SER A 76 3.10 -4.69 -12.84
CA SER A 76 2.78 -3.58 -11.91
C SER A 76 2.66 -4.00 -10.44
N GLU A 77 2.52 -5.30 -10.15
CA GLU A 77 2.52 -5.87 -8.80
C GLU A 77 3.88 -6.47 -8.36
N GLY A 78 4.78 -6.74 -9.30
CA GLY A 78 6.08 -7.39 -9.03
C GLY A 78 7.10 -6.49 -8.35
N TYR A 79 6.92 -5.18 -8.42
CA TYR A 79 7.92 -4.19 -8.00
C TYR A 79 8.08 -4.02 -6.48
N ALA A 80 7.13 -4.51 -5.66
CA ALA A 80 7.05 -4.21 -4.22
C ALA A 80 6.74 -5.42 -3.31
N LYS A 81 7.13 -6.65 -3.71
CA LYS A 81 6.91 -7.86 -2.87
C LYS A 81 7.72 -7.89 -1.56
N GLY A 82 8.66 -6.96 -1.35
CA GLY A 82 9.57 -6.95 -0.19
C GLY A 82 8.96 -6.50 1.15
N CYS A 83 7.78 -5.86 1.16
CA CYS A 83 7.27 -5.19 2.38
C CYS A 83 6.79 -6.15 3.48
N SER A 84 6.38 -7.38 3.14
CA SER A 84 5.92 -8.35 4.17
C SER A 84 7.05 -8.84 5.08
N GLN A 85 8.31 -8.56 4.73
CA GLN A 85 9.48 -8.95 5.51
C GLN A 85 9.98 -7.83 6.44
N TYR A 86 9.32 -6.67 6.51
CA TYR A 86 9.82 -5.51 7.25
C TYR A 86 10.11 -5.83 8.73
N ALA A 87 9.11 -6.36 9.46
CA ALA A 87 9.28 -6.69 10.87
C ALA A 87 10.38 -7.75 11.08
N THR A 88 10.49 -8.71 10.15
CA THR A 88 11.54 -9.74 10.16
C THR A 88 12.92 -9.13 9.95
N LYS A 89 13.08 -8.27 8.95
CA LYS A 89 14.36 -7.59 8.64
C LYS A 89 14.79 -6.65 9.75
N CYS A 90 13.88 -5.89 10.37
CA CYS A 90 14.21 -5.04 11.52
C CYS A 90 14.69 -5.88 12.71
N ASN A 91 14.06 -7.03 12.96
CA ASN A 91 14.51 -7.96 13.98
C ASN A 91 15.88 -8.56 13.66
N GLU A 92 16.12 -9.00 12.42
CA GLU A 92 17.43 -9.50 11.97
C GLU A 92 18.52 -8.44 12.09
N LEU A 93 18.25 -7.21 11.64
CA LEU A 93 19.16 -6.07 11.72
C LEU A 93 19.54 -5.78 13.18
N LYS A 94 18.56 -5.79 14.09
CA LYS A 94 18.82 -5.64 15.52
C LYS A 94 19.74 -6.75 16.05
N LYS A 95 19.47 -8.01 15.68
CA LYS A 95 20.31 -9.14 16.09
C LYS A 95 21.74 -9.00 15.56
N THR A 96 21.91 -8.55 14.32
CA THR A 96 23.24 -8.36 13.71
C THR A 96 23.98 -7.18 14.36
N THR A 97 23.30 -6.06 14.59
CA THR A 97 23.92 -4.84 15.14
C THR A 97 24.41 -5.06 16.57
N PHE A 98 23.61 -5.70 17.43
CA PHE A 98 24.00 -5.95 18.82
C PHE A 98 24.79 -7.25 19.03
N LYS A 99 25.12 -7.97 17.95
CA LYS A 99 25.85 -9.25 18.01
C LYS A 99 27.17 -9.17 18.81
N PRO A 100 28.03 -8.15 18.65
CA PRO A 100 29.28 -8.08 19.40
C PRO A 100 29.07 -8.10 20.93
N LEU A 101 28.06 -7.37 21.43
CA LEU A 101 27.73 -7.34 22.86
C LEU A 101 27.04 -8.64 23.29
N MET A 102 26.16 -9.21 22.47
CA MET A 102 25.53 -10.51 22.77
C MET A 102 26.55 -11.63 22.88
N ASP A 103 27.48 -11.71 21.92
CA ASP A 103 28.53 -12.72 21.89
C ASP A 103 29.51 -12.52 23.07
N TYR A 104 29.80 -11.28 23.46
CA TYR A 104 30.60 -10.98 24.65
C TYR A 104 30.03 -11.65 25.91
N PHE A 105 28.75 -11.46 26.21
CA PHE A 105 28.11 -12.08 27.37
C PHE A 105 27.96 -13.60 27.20
N LYS A 106 27.50 -14.04 26.03
CA LYS A 106 27.20 -15.44 25.75
C LYS A 106 28.45 -16.31 25.82
N ASN A 107 29.56 -15.89 25.21
CA ASN A 107 30.80 -16.65 25.18
C ASN A 107 31.35 -16.89 26.59
N THR A 108 31.30 -15.88 27.47
CA THR A 108 31.71 -16.04 28.87
C THR A 108 30.78 -16.99 29.63
N LYS A 109 29.47 -16.89 29.41
CA LYS A 109 28.50 -17.80 30.03
C LYS A 109 28.74 -19.26 29.63
N ASP A 110 28.94 -19.49 28.34
CA ASP A 110 29.08 -20.84 27.77
C ASP A 110 30.44 -21.45 28.14
N ALA A 111 31.53 -20.65 28.15
CA ALA A 111 32.85 -21.10 28.58
C ALA A 111 32.90 -21.55 30.05
N LEU A 112 32.10 -20.93 30.91
CA LEU A 112 32.05 -21.22 32.36
C LEU A 112 30.91 -22.19 32.72
N ASN A 113 30.18 -22.68 31.71
CA ASN A 113 29.03 -23.56 31.84
C ASN A 113 27.98 -23.08 32.86
N ILE A 114 27.75 -21.75 32.90
CA ILE A 114 26.81 -21.14 33.84
C ILE A 114 25.39 -21.26 33.31
N SER A 115 24.51 -21.77 34.17
CA SER A 115 23.08 -21.95 33.86
C SER A 115 22.30 -20.65 33.97
N ALA A 116 21.17 -20.58 33.25
CA ALA A 116 20.25 -19.44 33.37
C ALA A 116 19.67 -19.30 34.79
N LYS A 117 19.54 -20.42 35.52
CA LYS A 117 19.09 -20.45 36.91
C LYS A 117 20.07 -19.75 37.84
N GLU A 118 21.36 -20.07 37.73
CA GLU A 118 22.42 -19.42 38.52
C GLU A 118 22.47 -17.90 38.27
N ILE A 119 22.32 -17.46 37.01
CA ILE A 119 22.28 -16.03 36.66
C ILE A 119 21.07 -15.33 37.27
N ASN A 120 19.90 -15.95 37.18
CA ASN A 120 18.67 -15.36 37.71
C ASN A 120 18.70 -15.30 39.25
N GLU A 121 19.25 -16.32 39.91
CA GLU A 121 19.46 -16.35 41.36
C GLU A 121 20.45 -15.28 41.82
N ALA A 122 21.59 -15.14 41.13
CA ALA A 122 22.63 -14.16 41.48
C ALA A 122 22.19 -12.71 41.28
N THR A 123 21.37 -12.45 40.25
CA THR A 123 20.88 -11.10 39.95
C THR A 123 19.55 -10.77 40.64
N GLY A 124 18.84 -11.77 41.15
CA GLY A 124 17.48 -11.62 41.71
C GLY A 124 16.44 -11.25 40.65
N THR A 125 16.68 -11.58 39.38
CA THR A 125 15.81 -11.22 38.24
C THR A 125 15.60 -12.40 37.31
N GLN A 126 14.57 -12.36 36.46
CA GLN A 126 14.34 -13.34 35.39
C GLN A 126 14.82 -12.83 34.03
N MET A 127 15.97 -12.15 34.00
CA MET A 127 16.43 -11.40 32.82
C MET A 127 17.54 -12.09 32.02
N CYS A 128 17.93 -13.33 32.36
CA CYS A 128 18.99 -14.05 31.65
C CYS A 128 18.79 -14.07 30.12
N SER A 129 17.57 -14.26 29.63
CA SER A 129 17.29 -14.26 28.18
C SER A 129 17.58 -12.90 27.52
N HIS A 130 17.32 -11.80 28.23
CA HIS A 130 17.53 -10.43 27.73
C HIS A 130 19.01 -10.02 27.67
N TRP A 131 19.91 -10.73 28.34
CA TRP A 131 21.34 -10.40 28.36
C TRP A 131 22.18 -11.37 27.54
N PHE A 132 21.73 -12.62 27.44
CA PHE A 132 22.50 -13.71 26.83
C PHE A 132 21.83 -14.31 25.58
N SER A 133 20.72 -13.72 25.11
CA SER A 133 20.03 -14.17 23.89
C SER A 133 19.66 -13.01 22.98
N SER A 134 19.36 -13.36 21.72
CA SER A 134 18.90 -12.42 20.69
C SER A 134 17.47 -11.90 20.89
N SER A 135 16.70 -12.50 21.79
CA SER A 135 15.33 -12.09 22.06
C SER A 135 15.30 -10.94 23.06
N GLN A 136 14.77 -9.80 22.63
CA GLN A 136 14.56 -8.62 23.50
C GLN A 136 15.82 -8.17 24.25
N TRP A 137 16.98 -8.28 23.58
CA TRP A 137 18.27 -8.00 24.19
C TRP A 137 18.38 -6.56 24.72
N LYS A 138 18.97 -6.40 25.91
CA LYS A 138 19.26 -5.12 26.58
C LYS A 138 20.59 -5.22 27.35
N LEU A 139 21.28 -4.11 27.52
CA LEU A 139 22.45 -4.08 28.40
C LEU A 139 22.01 -4.18 29.88
N PRO A 140 22.67 -5.01 30.71
CA PRO A 140 22.44 -5.02 32.16
C PRO A 140 22.74 -3.66 32.81
N THR A 141 22.02 -3.32 33.86
CA THR A 141 22.36 -2.14 34.68
C THR A 141 23.69 -2.35 35.38
N GLU A 142 24.33 -1.28 35.85
CA GLU A 142 25.63 -1.38 36.53
C GLU A 142 25.58 -2.33 37.73
N LYS A 143 24.52 -2.25 38.55
CA LYS A 143 24.28 -3.17 39.67
C LYS A 143 24.20 -4.63 39.22
N GLN A 144 23.46 -4.90 38.13
CA GLN A 144 23.32 -6.25 37.58
C GLN A 144 24.65 -6.76 37.02
N TYR A 145 25.42 -5.88 36.38
CA TYR A 145 26.74 -6.21 35.84
C TYR A 145 27.74 -6.56 36.95
N GLN A 146 27.72 -5.85 38.07
CA GLN A 146 28.52 -6.17 39.24
C GLN A 146 28.12 -7.53 39.85
N GLN A 147 26.83 -7.82 39.96
CA GLN A 147 26.36 -9.14 40.41
C GLN A 147 26.82 -10.27 39.49
N LEU A 148 26.78 -10.04 38.17
CA LEU A 148 27.30 -10.97 37.17
C LEU A 148 28.82 -11.15 37.31
N GLN A 149 29.60 -10.08 37.49
CA GLN A 149 31.04 -10.15 37.76
C GLN A 149 31.36 -11.04 38.96
N THR A 150 30.64 -10.87 40.08
CA THR A 150 30.81 -11.71 41.27
C THR A 150 30.51 -13.19 41.00
N LEU A 151 29.43 -13.47 40.26
CA LEU A 151 29.09 -14.83 39.86
C LEU A 151 30.17 -15.45 38.96
N PHE A 152 30.64 -14.73 37.95
CA PHE A 152 31.70 -15.19 37.04
C PHE A 152 33.02 -15.44 37.78
N ALA A 153 33.39 -14.55 38.70
CA ALA A 153 34.59 -14.70 39.54
C ALA A 153 34.54 -15.96 40.40
N SER A 154 33.36 -16.33 40.93
CA SER A 154 33.18 -17.57 41.71
C SER A 154 33.49 -18.85 40.92
N LYS A 155 33.46 -18.79 39.58
CA LYS A 155 33.75 -19.90 38.65
C LYS A 155 35.11 -19.73 37.95
N SER A 156 36.01 -18.91 38.50
CA SER A 156 37.33 -18.60 37.91
C SER A 156 37.27 -17.91 36.53
N GLY A 157 36.17 -17.21 36.24
CA GLY A 157 36.03 -16.38 35.04
C GLY A 157 36.02 -14.89 35.35
N GLN A 158 36.23 -14.06 34.34
CA GLN A 158 36.11 -12.62 34.48
C GLN A 158 35.53 -12.00 33.21
N LEU A 159 34.71 -10.96 33.38
CA LEU A 159 34.27 -10.10 32.29
C LEU A 159 35.30 -8.97 32.15
N PRO A 160 36.11 -8.94 31.08
CA PRO A 160 37.29 -8.08 31.00
C PRO A 160 36.97 -6.60 30.73
N LYS A 161 35.78 -6.27 30.20
CA LYS A 161 35.38 -4.88 29.93
C LYS A 161 34.75 -4.23 31.16
N SER A 162 35.00 -2.94 31.38
CA SER A 162 34.26 -2.18 32.39
C SER A 162 32.80 -1.95 31.98
N HIS A 163 31.92 -1.66 32.93
CA HIS A 163 30.53 -1.31 32.61
C HIS A 163 30.44 0.00 31.80
N SER A 164 31.35 0.94 32.04
CA SER A 164 31.44 2.21 31.29
C SER A 164 31.80 1.97 29.82
N ASP A 165 32.76 1.08 29.54
CA ASP A 165 33.14 0.72 28.17
C ASP A 165 31.97 0.05 27.43
N LEU A 166 31.28 -0.88 28.10
CA LEU A 166 30.11 -1.55 27.55
C LEU A 166 28.94 -0.60 27.29
N THR A 167 28.76 0.39 28.17
CA THR A 167 27.73 1.42 28.00
C THR A 167 28.05 2.30 26.80
N THR A 168 29.32 2.67 26.62
CA THR A 168 29.79 3.46 25.47
C THR A 168 29.58 2.69 24.16
N GLU A 169 29.99 1.41 24.13
CA GLU A 169 29.79 0.52 22.98
C GLU A 169 28.30 0.31 22.68
N TYR A 170 27.47 0.11 23.72
CA TYR A 170 26.03 0.00 23.58
C TYR A 170 25.40 1.26 22.99
N GLN A 171 25.78 2.44 23.47
CA GLN A 171 25.28 3.71 22.94
C GLN A 171 25.69 3.92 21.48
N ALA A 172 26.93 3.58 21.12
CA ALA A 172 27.40 3.65 19.74
C ALA A 172 26.57 2.74 18.81
N LEU A 173 26.39 1.46 19.18
CA LEU A 173 25.58 0.51 18.43
C LEU A 173 24.10 0.88 18.40
N HIS A 174 23.58 1.47 19.47
CA HIS A 174 22.20 1.95 19.52
C HIS A 174 21.97 3.10 18.55
N ASN A 175 22.92 4.04 18.48
CA ASN A 175 22.88 5.14 17.53
C ASN A 175 22.99 4.64 16.08
N GLU A 176 23.86 3.67 15.81
CA GLU A 176 23.98 3.04 14.50
C GLU A 176 22.70 2.31 14.10
N TYR A 177 22.12 1.50 14.99
CA TYR A 177 20.84 0.84 14.79
C TYR A 177 19.72 1.86 14.48
N GLY A 178 19.68 2.98 15.20
CA GLY A 178 18.72 4.06 14.96
C GLY A 178 18.85 4.67 13.56
N LYS A 179 20.08 4.87 13.06
CA LYS A 179 20.33 5.34 11.69
C LYS A 179 19.87 4.32 10.65
N LEU A 180 20.25 3.05 10.81
CA LEU A 180 19.90 1.99 9.87
C LEU A 180 18.39 1.75 9.78
N ILE A 181 17.65 1.83 10.89
CA ILE A 181 16.18 1.79 10.86
C ILE A 181 15.64 2.92 10.01
N LYS A 182 16.14 4.15 10.21
CA LYS A 182 15.65 5.31 9.47
C LYS A 182 15.87 5.15 7.97
N GLU A 183 17.06 4.71 7.56
CA GLU A 183 17.36 4.40 6.15
C GLU A 183 16.44 3.30 5.60
N TYR A 184 16.15 2.27 6.41
CA TYR A 184 15.27 1.19 6.01
C TYR A 184 13.79 1.64 5.92
N ASP A 185 13.35 2.55 6.78
CA ASP A 185 12.03 3.18 6.75
C ASP A 185 11.86 4.08 5.52
N GLU A 186 12.88 4.87 5.19
CA GLU A 186 12.94 5.68 3.97
C GLU A 186 12.86 4.77 2.73
N LEU A 187 13.67 3.72 2.67
CA LEU A 187 13.63 2.74 1.58
C LEU A 187 12.28 2.05 1.47
N LYS A 188 11.66 1.67 2.59
CA LYS A 188 10.31 1.10 2.62
C LYS A 188 9.28 2.08 2.05
N ALA A 189 9.35 3.34 2.44
CA ALA A 189 8.44 4.37 1.91
C ALA A 189 8.60 4.53 0.40
N GLU A 190 9.84 4.45 -0.12
CA GLU A 190 10.10 4.42 -1.56
C GLU A 190 9.48 3.18 -2.23
N TYR A 191 9.65 1.99 -1.66
CA TYR A 191 9.04 0.75 -2.17
C TYR A 191 7.50 0.81 -2.17
N GLU A 192 6.89 1.30 -1.10
CA GLU A 192 5.44 1.49 -1.04
C GLU A 192 4.99 2.48 -2.11
N ASN A 193 5.75 3.55 -2.36
CA ASN A 193 5.45 4.50 -3.43
C ASN A 193 5.52 3.87 -4.83
N LEU A 194 6.39 2.90 -5.04
CA LEU A 194 6.48 2.13 -6.29
C LEU A 194 5.29 1.17 -6.47
N ARG A 195 4.62 0.76 -5.39
CA ARG A 195 3.44 -0.11 -5.47
C ARG A 195 2.27 0.61 -6.14
N ARG A 196 1.56 -0.11 -7.02
CA ARG A 196 0.26 0.30 -7.57
C ARG A 196 -0.71 0.63 -6.42
N PRO A 197 -1.24 1.86 -6.33
CA PRO A 197 -2.19 2.21 -5.29
C PRO A 197 -3.48 1.44 -5.50
N PHE A 198 -3.91 0.72 -4.48
CA PHE A 198 -5.20 0.08 -4.42
C PHE A 198 -5.65 -0.02 -2.96
N HIS A 199 -6.69 0.70 -2.59
CA HIS A 199 -7.22 0.72 -1.23
C HIS A 199 -8.72 0.51 -1.24
N VAL A 200 -9.18 -0.44 -0.43
CA VAL A 200 -10.60 -0.75 -0.24
C VAL A 200 -10.89 -0.74 1.26
N THR A 201 -12.08 -0.28 1.62
CA THR A 201 -12.56 -0.20 3.00
C THR A 201 -13.90 -0.91 3.12
N ALA A 202 -14.50 -0.98 4.31
CA ALA A 202 -15.86 -1.53 4.44
C ALA A 202 -16.89 -0.71 3.62
N GLU A 203 -16.65 0.59 3.48
CA GLU A 203 -17.45 1.54 2.70
C GLU A 203 -17.13 1.50 1.19
N VAL A 204 -15.96 0.99 0.82
CA VAL A 204 -15.48 0.78 -0.55
C VAL A 204 -15.35 -0.74 -0.76
N PRO A 205 -16.47 -1.45 -0.96
CA PRO A 205 -16.48 -2.91 -0.86
C PRO A 205 -15.56 -3.55 -1.91
N TYR A 206 -14.82 -4.58 -1.50
CA TYR A 206 -13.96 -5.41 -2.35
C TYR A 206 -14.78 -6.36 -3.24
N THR A 207 -15.80 -5.84 -3.91
CA THR A 207 -16.61 -6.59 -4.88
C THR A 207 -16.53 -5.91 -6.22
N ASP A 208 -16.59 -6.72 -7.27
CA ASP A 208 -16.67 -6.29 -8.65
C ASP A 208 -18.11 -6.00 -9.10
N VAL A 209 -19.12 -6.15 -8.25
CA VAL A 209 -20.51 -5.81 -8.57
C VAL A 209 -20.93 -4.52 -7.86
N TRP A 210 -21.14 -3.45 -8.63
CA TRP A 210 -21.43 -2.11 -8.10
C TRP A 210 -22.84 -1.66 -8.44
N THR A 211 -23.49 -0.92 -7.54
CA THR A 211 -24.92 -0.54 -7.64
C THR A 211 -25.16 0.97 -7.59
N PHE A 212 -24.19 1.76 -8.07
CA PHE A 212 -24.33 3.23 -8.12
C PHE A 212 -25.54 3.66 -8.99
N ALA A 213 -26.35 4.58 -8.47
CA ALA A 213 -27.50 5.10 -9.22
C ALA A 213 -27.03 5.91 -10.44
N PRO A 214 -27.64 5.73 -11.63
CA PRO A 214 -27.33 6.56 -12.78
C PRO A 214 -27.76 8.00 -12.53
N VAL A 215 -27.07 8.96 -13.18
CA VAL A 215 -27.44 10.37 -13.10
C VAL A 215 -28.86 10.55 -13.68
N GLN A 216 -29.75 11.25 -12.98
CA GLN A 216 -31.09 11.57 -13.48
C GLN A 216 -31.02 12.57 -14.64
N TYR A 217 -32.06 12.64 -15.47
CA TYR A 217 -32.11 13.63 -16.56
C TYR A 217 -32.37 15.03 -16.02
N TYR A 218 -31.70 16.04 -16.60
CA TYR A 218 -31.97 17.46 -16.38
C TYR A 218 -31.68 18.24 -17.69
N PRO A 219 -32.28 19.43 -17.89
CA PRO A 219 -32.02 20.23 -19.09
C PRO A 219 -30.53 20.53 -19.28
N GLY A 220 -30.00 20.25 -20.47
CA GLY A 220 -28.57 20.45 -20.77
C GLY A 220 -27.63 19.38 -20.20
N LYS A 221 -28.16 18.25 -19.71
CA LYS A 221 -27.36 17.11 -19.26
C LYS A 221 -26.56 16.47 -20.41
N HIS A 222 -25.32 16.07 -20.11
CA HIS A 222 -24.53 15.25 -21.03
C HIS A 222 -25.11 13.83 -21.16
N PRO A 223 -25.36 13.31 -22.39
CA PRO A 223 -26.06 12.04 -22.60
C PRO A 223 -25.47 10.85 -21.85
N CYS A 224 -24.15 10.82 -21.68
CA CYS A 224 -23.42 9.69 -21.08
C CYS A 224 -22.72 10.04 -19.76
N GLU A 225 -23.19 11.09 -19.06
CA GLU A 225 -22.65 11.52 -17.76
C GLU A 225 -22.60 10.37 -16.73
N LYS A 226 -21.41 10.17 -16.14
CA LYS A 226 -21.18 9.16 -15.10
C LYS A 226 -21.46 9.74 -13.71
N PRO A 227 -22.04 8.94 -12.78
CA PRO A 227 -22.30 9.40 -11.41
C PRO A 227 -21.02 9.84 -10.69
N ALA A 228 -21.09 10.96 -9.96
CA ALA A 228 -19.95 11.50 -9.22
C ALA A 228 -19.42 10.50 -8.19
N ASN A 229 -20.30 9.89 -7.40
CA ASN A 229 -19.95 8.88 -6.40
C ASN A 229 -19.24 7.64 -6.99
N LEU A 230 -19.62 7.22 -8.20
CA LEU A 230 -18.93 6.13 -8.91
C LEU A 230 -17.49 6.53 -9.26
N LEU A 231 -17.28 7.76 -9.74
CA LEU A 231 -15.95 8.25 -10.11
C LEU A 231 -15.08 8.52 -8.88
N GLU A 232 -15.66 9.10 -7.82
CA GLU A 232 -14.99 9.25 -6.53
C GLU A 232 -14.53 7.91 -5.98
N HIS A 233 -15.39 6.89 -6.04
CA HIS A 233 -15.06 5.53 -5.62
C HIS A 233 -13.87 4.98 -6.42
N ILE A 234 -13.85 5.12 -7.74
CA ILE A 234 -12.73 4.71 -8.60
C ILE A 234 -11.44 5.46 -8.21
N ILE A 235 -11.50 6.78 -8.10
CA ILE A 235 -10.32 7.62 -7.84
C ILE A 235 -9.77 7.36 -6.44
N ALA A 236 -10.62 7.30 -5.42
CA ALA A 236 -10.21 7.04 -4.04
C ALA A 236 -9.56 5.65 -3.90
N SER A 237 -10.11 4.64 -4.57
CA SER A 237 -9.59 3.28 -4.50
C SER A 237 -8.25 3.12 -5.21
N SER A 238 -8.01 3.87 -6.29
CA SER A 238 -6.93 3.60 -7.24
C SER A 238 -5.93 4.74 -7.42
N SER A 239 -5.92 5.72 -6.51
CA SER A 239 -4.95 6.83 -6.55
C SER A 239 -4.59 7.33 -5.16
N ARG A 240 -3.40 7.90 -5.02
CA ARG A 240 -2.99 8.65 -3.83
C ARG A 240 -3.42 10.12 -3.95
N GLU A 241 -3.50 10.82 -2.83
CA GLU A 241 -3.65 12.27 -2.82
C GLU A 241 -2.53 12.95 -3.62
N GLY A 242 -2.85 14.04 -4.32
CA GLY A 242 -1.93 14.74 -5.22
C GLY A 242 -1.58 13.99 -6.52
N ALA A 243 -2.05 12.76 -6.70
CA ALA A 243 -1.87 12.02 -7.95
C ALA A 243 -2.58 12.71 -9.12
N VAL A 244 -2.13 12.39 -10.35
CA VAL A 244 -2.72 12.90 -11.58
C VAL A 244 -3.66 11.84 -12.15
N VAL A 245 -4.89 12.25 -12.46
CA VAL A 245 -5.89 11.43 -13.15
C VAL A 245 -6.10 12.01 -14.54
N LEU A 246 -6.06 11.15 -15.55
CA LEU A 246 -6.35 11.49 -16.94
C LEU A 246 -7.74 10.96 -17.30
N ASP A 247 -8.59 11.82 -17.83
CA ASP A 247 -9.81 11.44 -18.54
C ASP A 247 -9.72 11.90 -19.99
N ALA A 248 -9.54 10.96 -20.91
CA ALA A 248 -9.38 11.27 -22.33
C ALA A 248 -10.72 11.52 -23.05
N PHE A 249 -11.85 11.33 -22.36
CA PHE A 249 -13.21 11.49 -22.87
C PHE A 249 -14.06 12.19 -21.82
N MET A 250 -13.61 13.36 -21.36
CA MET A 250 -14.09 13.94 -20.11
C MET A 250 -15.56 14.37 -20.14
N GLY A 251 -16.15 14.64 -21.30
CA GLY A 251 -17.55 15.03 -21.44
C GLY A 251 -17.91 16.19 -20.50
N SER A 252 -18.84 15.96 -19.58
CA SER A 252 -19.29 16.93 -18.57
C SER A 252 -18.26 17.27 -17.47
N GLY A 253 -17.09 16.64 -17.49
CA GLY A 253 -16.01 16.87 -16.52
C GLY A 253 -16.26 16.29 -15.14
N SER A 254 -17.17 15.31 -14.99
CA SER A 254 -17.47 14.72 -13.69
C SER A 254 -16.25 14.06 -13.04
N THR A 255 -15.34 13.48 -13.82
CA THR A 255 -14.05 12.96 -13.34
C THR A 255 -13.18 14.06 -12.72
N GLY A 256 -13.13 15.24 -13.35
CA GLY A 256 -12.36 16.37 -12.83
C GLY A 256 -12.93 16.92 -11.53
N LYS A 257 -14.26 17.00 -11.41
CA LYS A 257 -14.93 17.40 -10.15
C LYS A 257 -14.62 16.43 -9.01
N ALA A 258 -14.68 15.12 -9.29
CA ALA A 258 -14.30 14.10 -8.32
C ALA A 258 -12.81 14.19 -7.93
N CYS A 259 -11.92 14.52 -8.87
CA CYS A 259 -10.50 14.75 -8.58
C CYS A 259 -10.32 15.94 -7.62
N LEU A 260 -10.99 17.06 -7.86
CA LEU A 260 -10.91 18.23 -6.99
C LEU A 260 -11.40 17.92 -5.57
N ALA A 261 -12.55 17.25 -5.45
CA ALA A 261 -13.12 16.85 -4.16
C ALA A 261 -12.18 15.93 -3.35
N LEU A 262 -11.40 15.10 -4.06
CA LEU A 262 -10.44 14.17 -3.46
C LEU A 262 -9.01 14.71 -3.43
N ASN A 263 -8.76 15.99 -3.73
CA ASN A 263 -7.41 16.56 -3.80
C ASN A 263 -6.45 15.78 -4.74
N ARG A 264 -6.92 15.47 -5.95
CA ARG A 264 -6.14 14.93 -7.07
C ARG A 264 -6.02 15.98 -8.17
N LYS A 265 -4.93 15.92 -8.93
CA LYS A 265 -4.75 16.70 -10.14
C LYS A 265 -5.50 16.04 -11.29
N PHE A 266 -6.06 16.84 -12.19
CA PHE A 266 -6.88 16.36 -13.30
C PHE A 266 -6.33 16.85 -14.64
N VAL A 267 -6.30 15.94 -15.63
CA VAL A 267 -6.09 16.25 -17.04
C VAL A 267 -7.30 15.72 -17.79
N GLY A 268 -8.05 16.61 -18.44
CA GLY A 268 -9.23 16.26 -19.22
C GLY A 268 -9.02 16.57 -20.70
N ILE A 269 -9.44 15.64 -21.56
CA ILE A 269 -9.49 15.84 -23.02
C ILE A 269 -10.94 15.70 -23.46
N GLU A 270 -11.42 16.67 -24.22
CA GLU A 270 -12.70 16.63 -24.91
C GLU A 270 -12.47 17.10 -26.34
N MET A 271 -13.05 16.38 -27.29
CA MET A 271 -12.87 16.63 -28.72
C MET A 271 -13.88 17.66 -29.23
N GLU A 272 -15.08 17.69 -28.64
CA GLU A 272 -16.16 18.57 -29.06
C GLU A 272 -16.05 19.93 -28.36
N GLU A 273 -15.88 21.00 -29.13
CA GLU A 273 -15.54 22.34 -28.64
C GLU A 273 -16.64 22.96 -27.78
N GLU A 274 -17.92 22.75 -28.13
CA GLU A 274 -19.05 23.25 -27.36
C GLU A 274 -19.08 22.58 -25.97
N MET A 275 -18.93 21.26 -25.92
CA MET A 275 -18.85 20.47 -24.70
C MET A 275 -17.64 20.87 -23.86
N TYR A 276 -16.47 21.00 -24.48
CA TYR A 276 -15.25 21.47 -23.82
C TYR A 276 -15.50 22.81 -23.14
N THR A 277 -16.00 23.79 -23.89
CA THR A 277 -16.25 25.16 -23.41
C THR A 277 -17.26 25.18 -22.26
N LYS A 278 -18.34 24.40 -22.38
CA LYS A 278 -19.33 24.25 -21.32
C LYS A 278 -18.73 23.66 -20.06
N THR A 279 -17.92 22.62 -20.19
CA THR A 279 -17.28 21.93 -19.06
C THR A 279 -16.27 22.81 -18.34
N ILE A 280 -15.37 23.52 -19.06
CA ILE A 280 -14.38 24.41 -18.42
C ILE A 280 -15.03 25.54 -17.63
N ASN A 281 -16.18 26.05 -18.08
CA ASN A 281 -16.89 27.12 -17.38
C ASN A 281 -17.41 26.65 -16.01
N THR A 282 -17.66 25.33 -15.84
CA THR A 282 -18.05 24.78 -14.53
C THR A 282 -16.89 24.69 -13.53
N PHE A 283 -15.64 24.84 -13.98
CA PHE A 283 -14.45 24.82 -13.12
C PHE A 283 -13.94 26.23 -12.76
N LYS A 284 -14.48 27.29 -13.39
CA LYS A 284 -14.07 28.69 -13.19
C LYS A 284 -14.93 29.44 -12.16
N GLY A 285 -15.97 28.81 -11.63
CA GLY A 285 -16.80 29.34 -10.54
C GLY A 285 -16.24 28.95 -9.19
#